data_AF-A0A518K2V2-F1
#
_entry.id   AF-A0A518K2V2-F1
#
_cell.length_a   1.000
_cell.length_b   1.000
_cell.length_c   1.000
_cell.angle_alpha   90.00
_cell.angle_beta   90.00
_cell.angle_gamma   90.00
#
_symmetry.space_group_name_H-M   'P 1'
#
loop_
_entity.id
_entity.type
_entity.pdbx_description
1 polymer ?
#
loop_
_entity_poly.entity_id
_entity_poly.type
_entity_poly.pdbx_seq_one_letter_code
_entity_poly.pdbx_strand_id
1 'polypeptide(L)'
;MTTKTLDSKGRLTLGPQYAGQLVIIDDSDSSQIVIRRAVALPVEEAWLFQNEKAQKLVAAGLRDAKAGEFVEGPDLDADLSAFDDE
;
A
#
# COMPACT_ATOMS: atom_id res chain seq x y z
N MET A 1 -24.07 1.57 16.96
CA MET A 1 -23.15 0.93 17.92
C MET A 1 -23.78 -0.40 18.29
N THR A 2 -23.08 -1.51 18.06
CA THR A 2 -23.62 -2.86 18.26
C THR A 2 -22.76 -3.61 19.25
N THR A 3 -23.37 -4.10 20.32
CA THR A 3 -22.70 -4.92 21.33
C THR A 3 -22.72 -6.37 20.90
N LYS A 4 -21.57 -7.05 20.97
CA LYS A 4 -21.45 -8.49 20.75
C LYS A 4 -20.74 -9.12 21.93
N THR A 5 -21.16 -10.33 22.30
CA THR A 5 -20.49 -11.15 23.31
C THR A 5 -19.54 -12.11 22.62
N LEU A 6 -18.39 -12.37 23.25
CA LEU A 6 -17.44 -13.39 22.80
C LEU A 6 -18.06 -14.78 22.92
N ASP A 7 -17.68 -15.68 22.02
CA ASP A 7 -18.11 -17.08 22.13
C ASP A 7 -17.33 -17.83 23.23
N SER A 8 -17.67 -19.11 23.44
CA SER A 8 -17.02 -19.96 24.44
C SER A 8 -15.52 -20.20 24.19
N LYS A 9 -14.99 -19.82 23.02
CA LYS A 9 -13.57 -19.89 22.67
C LYS A 9 -12.91 -18.51 22.62
N GLY A 10 -13.59 -17.47 23.11
CA GLY A 10 -13.06 -16.10 23.12
C GLY A 10 -13.01 -15.43 21.75
N ARG A 11 -13.78 -15.88 20.75
CA ARG A 11 -13.75 -15.33 19.39
C ARG A 11 -14.77 -14.21 19.23
N LEU A 12 -14.37 -13.13 18.55
CA LEU A 12 -15.26 -12.04 18.12
C LEU A 12 -15.50 -12.13 16.61
N THR A 13 -16.77 -12.28 16.20
CA THR A 13 -17.12 -12.29 14.77
C THR A 13 -17.59 -10.90 14.32
N LEU A 14 -16.79 -10.24 13.47
CA LEU A 14 -17.09 -8.88 12.96
C LEU A 14 -18.15 -8.86 11.85
N GLY A 15 -18.36 -9.99 11.16
CA GLY A 15 -19.35 -10.15 10.10
C GLY A 15 -18.73 -10.24 8.69
N PRO A 16 -19.54 -10.58 7.67
CA PRO A 16 -19.08 -10.87 6.31
C PRO A 16 -18.42 -9.69 5.61
N GLN A 17 -18.75 -8.45 5.98
CA GLN A 17 -18.15 -7.24 5.43
C GLN A 17 -16.65 -7.08 5.71
N TYR A 18 -16.11 -7.86 6.67
CA TYR A 18 -14.69 -7.90 7.01
C TYR A 18 -14.02 -9.23 6.63
N ALA A 19 -14.74 -10.14 5.97
CA ALA A 19 -14.19 -11.44 5.59
C ALA A 19 -12.98 -11.29 4.64
N GLY A 20 -11.91 -12.04 4.91
CA GLY A 20 -10.69 -12.05 4.11
C GLY A 20 -9.79 -10.81 4.24
N GLN A 21 -10.14 -9.84 5.09
CA GLN A 21 -9.31 -8.65 5.30
C GLN A 21 -8.18 -8.93 6.30
N LEU A 22 -6.98 -8.46 5.98
CA LEU A 22 -5.88 -8.42 6.93
C LEU A 22 -6.16 -7.35 7.99
N VAL A 23 -5.95 -7.69 9.25
CA VAL A 23 -6.11 -6.77 10.38
C VAL A 23 -4.91 -6.86 11.32
N ILE A 24 -4.58 -5.74 11.94
CA ILE A 24 -3.65 -5.64 13.06
C ILE A 24 -4.50 -5.55 14.33
N ILE A 25 -4.21 -6.45 15.27
CA ILE A 25 -4.79 -6.44 16.61
C ILE A 25 -3.76 -5.82 17.55
N ASP A 26 -4.20 -4.80 18.27
CA ASP A 26 -3.42 -4.16 19.32
C ASP A 26 -4.17 -4.32 20.64
N ASP A 27 -3.61 -5.16 21.50
CA ASP A 27 -4.11 -5.54 22.83
C ASP A 27 -3.16 -5.08 23.94
N SER A 28 -2.30 -4.11 23.64
CA SER A 28 -1.34 -3.54 24.60
C SER A 28 -2.02 -2.80 25.75
N ASP A 29 -3.24 -2.29 25.53
CA ASP A 29 -4.07 -1.66 26.55
C ASP A 29 -5.02 -2.67 27.19
N SER A 30 -4.85 -2.93 28.48
CA SER A 30 -5.72 -3.84 29.24
C SER A 30 -7.22 -3.49 29.23
N SER A 31 -7.56 -2.23 28.93
CA SER A 31 -8.94 -1.74 28.93
C SER A 31 -9.63 -1.81 27.56
N GLN A 32 -8.88 -2.04 26.47
CA GLN A 32 -9.43 -2.02 25.12
C GLN A 32 -8.60 -2.84 24.13
N ILE A 33 -9.27 -3.42 23.14
CA ILE A 33 -8.63 -4.04 21.98
C ILE A 33 -8.92 -3.17 20.76
N VAL A 34 -7.87 -2.74 20.06
CA VAL A 34 -7.99 -1.94 18.84
C VAL A 34 -7.73 -2.82 17.62
N ILE A 35 -8.69 -2.86 16.70
CA ILE A 35 -8.58 -3.61 15.44
C ILE A 35 -8.45 -2.62 14.28
N ARG A 36 -7.31 -2.65 13.59
CA ARG A 36 -7.02 -1.80 12.42
C ARG A 36 -6.96 -2.64 11.15
N ARG A 37 -7.58 -2.18 10.07
CA ARG A 37 -7.42 -2.80 8.75
C ARG A 37 -6.00 -2.56 8.25
N ALA A 38 -5.42 -3.56 7.61
CA ALA A 38 -4.07 -3.49 7.06
C ALA A 38 -4.03 -4.08 5.64
N VAL A 39 -2.95 -3.78 4.94
CA VAL A 39 -2.60 -4.36 3.64
C VAL A 39 -1.18 -4.92 3.74
N ALA A 40 -0.93 -6.04 3.06
CA ALA A 40 0.41 -6.60 2.97
C ALA A 40 1.17 -5.95 1.82
N LEU A 41 2.46 -5.68 2.03
CA LEU A 41 3.37 -5.12 1.04
C LEU A 41 4.54 -6.10 0.86
N PRO A 42 4.90 -6.47 -0.38
CA PRO A 42 6.12 -7.22 -0.64
C PRO A 42 7.35 -6.50 -0.10
N VAL A 43 8.33 -7.26 0.40
CA VAL A 43 9.55 -6.69 1.00
C VAL A 43 10.30 -5.83 -0.02
N GLU A 44 10.34 -6.26 -1.27
CA GLU A 44 10.99 -5.53 -2.38
C GLU A 44 10.30 -4.21 -2.75
N GLU A 45 9.07 -3.97 -2.28
CA GLU A 45 8.34 -2.72 -2.48
C GLU A 45 8.29 -1.85 -1.22
N ALA A 46 8.63 -2.42 -0.06
CA ALA A 46 8.58 -1.74 1.23
C ALA A 46 9.52 -0.53 1.33
N TRP A 47 10.61 -0.52 0.55
CA TRP A 47 11.58 0.58 0.53
C TRP A 47 10.92 1.92 0.19
N LEU A 48 9.90 1.92 -0.68
CA LEU A 48 9.20 3.14 -1.07
C LEU A 48 8.58 3.77 0.16
N PHE A 49 7.93 2.97 1.01
CA PHE A 49 7.26 3.44 2.22
C PHE A 49 8.21 3.84 3.36
N GLN A 50 9.50 3.51 3.25
CA GLN A 50 10.55 3.90 4.20
C GLN A 50 11.30 5.16 3.78
N ASN A 51 11.14 5.61 2.53
CA ASN A 51 11.80 6.80 2.01
C ASN A 51 10.77 7.89 1.65
N GLU A 52 10.61 8.86 2.53
CA GLU A 52 9.63 9.95 2.36
C GLU A 52 9.86 10.76 1.08
N LYS A 53 11.12 10.98 0.69
CA LYS A 53 11.45 11.69 -0.55
C LYS A 53 10.97 10.91 -1.77
N ALA A 54 11.24 9.60 -1.81
CA ALA A 54 10.80 8.74 -2.91
C ALA A 54 9.27 8.71 -3.02
N GLN A 55 8.55 8.58 -1.90
CA GLN A 55 7.08 8.63 -1.91
C GLN A 55 6.54 9.92 -2.50
N LYS A 56 7.09 11.07 -2.08
CA LYS A 56 6.65 12.37 -2.57
C LYS A 56 6.87 12.51 -4.08
N LEU A 57 8.01 12.02 -4.59
CA LEU A 57 8.31 12.04 -6.02
C LEU A 57 7.39 11.11 -6.81
N VAL A 58 7.17 9.87 -6.35
CA VAL A 58 6.24 8.94 -7.01
C VAL A 58 4.81 9.49 -6.99
N ALA A 59 4.36 10.05 -5.87
CA ALA A 59 3.04 10.67 -5.77
C ALA A 59 2.90 11.91 -6.65
N ALA A 60 3.99 12.66 -6.87
CA ALA A 60 4.01 13.76 -7.83
C ALA A 60 3.86 13.25 -9.27
N GLY A 61 4.71 12.30 -9.69
CA GLY A 61 4.63 11.73 -11.03
C GLY A 61 3.28 11.09 -11.34
N LEU A 62 2.65 10.42 -10.37
CA LEU A 62 1.28 9.88 -10.53
C LEU A 62 0.22 10.98 -10.73
N ARG A 63 0.40 12.15 -10.12
CA ARG A 63 -0.49 13.30 -10.31
C ARG A 63 -0.31 13.90 -11.69
N ASP A 64 0.93 14.11 -12.10
CA ASP A 64 1.29 14.73 -13.38
C ASP A 64 0.81 13.82 -14.53
N ALA A 65 1.05 12.51 -14.42
CA ALA A 65 0.56 11.51 -15.38
C ALA A 65 -0.98 11.50 -15.49
N LYS A 66 -1.69 11.66 -14.37
CA LYS A 66 -3.15 11.76 -14.36
C LYS A 66 -3.64 13.07 -15.01
N ALA A 67 -2.86 14.15 -14.92
CA ALA A 67 -3.13 15.42 -15.58
C ALA A 67 -2.72 15.44 -17.07
N GLY A 68 -2.03 14.41 -17.55
CA GLY A 68 -1.47 14.37 -18.90
C GLY A 68 -0.21 15.23 -19.06
N GLU A 69 0.42 15.60 -17.95
CA GLU A 69 1.66 16.38 -17.93
C GLU A 69 2.84 15.40 -17.99
N PHE A 70 3.42 15.27 -19.18
CA PHE A 70 4.59 14.44 -19.43
C PHE A 70 5.75 15.31 -19.92
N VAL A 71 6.96 14.92 -19.56
CA VAL A 71 8.15 15.42 -20.24
C VAL A 71 8.26 14.78 -21.62
N GLU A 72 9.01 15.42 -22.51
CA GLU A 72 9.36 14.81 -23.78
C GLU A 72 10.12 13.50 -23.53
N GLY A 73 9.68 12.43 -24.20
CA GLY A 73 10.27 11.11 -24.06
C GLY A 73 11.71 11.09 -24.61
N PRO A 74 12.54 10.13 -24.19
CA PRO A 74 13.83 9.91 -24.83
C PRO A 74 13.63 9.58 -26.32
N ASP A 75 14.60 9.99 -27.15
CA ASP A 75 14.63 9.61 -28.56
C ASP A 75 15.10 8.16 -28.68
N LEU A 76 14.12 7.25 -28.67
CA LEU A 76 14.38 5.82 -28.70
C LEU A 76 15.09 5.38 -29.99
N ASP A 77 14.84 6.06 -31.12
CA ASP A 77 15.44 5.69 -32.39
C ASP A 77 16.93 6.06 -32.41
N ALA A 78 17.27 7.26 -31.92
CA ALA A 78 18.66 7.67 -31.74
C ALA A 78 19.39 6.78 -30.71
N ASP A 79 18.77 6.51 -29.57
CA ASP A 79 19.38 5.71 -28.51
C ASP A 79 19.63 4.25 -28.93
N LEU A 80 18.71 3.63 -29.69
CA LEU A 80 18.88 2.25 -30.18
C LEU A 80 19.96 2.15 -31.26
N SER A 81 20.08 3.16 -32.13
CA SER A 81 21.10 3.17 -33.18
C SER A 81 22.53 3.16 -32.64
N ALA A 82 22.76 3.64 -31.41
CA ALA A 82 24.06 3.63 -30.75
C ALA A 82 24.52 2.24 -30.28
N PHE A 83 23.63 1.23 -30.28
CA PHE A 83 23.93 -0.15 -29.88
C PHE A 83 24.06 -1.12 -31.05
N ASP A 84 23.72 -0.71 -32.28
CA ASP A 84 23.77 -1.55 -33.49
C ASP A 84 25.14 -1.46 -34.22
N ASP A 85 26.10 -0.68 -33.72
CA ASP A 85 27.45 -0.49 -34.29
C ASP A 85 28.54 -1.45 -33.70
N GLU A 86 28.16 -2.49 -32.93
CA GLU A 86 29.04 -3.61 -32.48
C GLU A 86 28.83 -4.91 -33.26
#